data_AF-A0A1V0UA12-F1
#
_entry.id   AF-A0A1V0UA12-F1
#
_cell.length_a   1.000
_cell.length_b   1.000
_cell.length_c   1.000
_cell.angle_alpha   90.00
_cell.angle_beta   90.00
_cell.angle_gamma   90.00
#
_symmetry.space_group_name_H-M   'P 1'
#
loop_
_entity.id
_entity.type
_entity.pdbx_description
1 polymer ?
#
loop_
_entity_poly.entity_id
_entity_poly.type
_entity_poly.pdbx_seq_one_letter_code
_entity_poly.pdbx_strand_id
1 'polypeptide(L)'
;MSAAYPRDLLARAASESGSLVDLLRRLGAPLGSRSLRYVRSRLAHYGVDTSHFVDEDLPPRARRAYPRELLAEAAARSQSIREMFTYLGLPPTDSPYGYLRKRMDRLGIDTSHFTSGRRYGTPSTPRADLSRAVAASHSLAGVLRALGLSDKNNAARARVKRDIDAYGLPVEHFTGQGHSRGTRSPNRRSAAETLRRLAPGTPRAKTARLRRALDDLGVPHACVTCGTGDTWHGRRLVLEIDHINGDRLDNRRENLRYLCPSCHSQTQTFSNRRHLAQ
;
A
#
# COMPACT_ATOMS: atom_id res chain seq x y z
N MET A 1 13.21 3.74 -24.56
CA MET A 1 13.75 4.47 -23.39
C MET A 1 15.22 4.16 -23.28
N SER A 2 16.09 5.11 -23.62
CA SER A 2 17.54 4.92 -23.44
C SER A 2 17.82 4.78 -21.95
N ALA A 3 18.36 3.64 -21.52
CA ALA A 3 18.82 3.51 -20.16
C ALA A 3 19.96 4.51 -19.94
N ALA A 4 19.94 5.26 -18.83
CA ALA A 4 20.97 6.25 -18.51
C ALA A 4 22.40 5.68 -18.61
N TYR A 5 22.55 4.37 -18.39
CA TYR A 5 23.77 3.62 -18.65
C TYR A 5 23.46 2.39 -19.52
N PRO A 6 23.80 2.41 -20.83
CA PRO A 6 23.69 1.25 -21.70
C PRO A 6 24.75 0.18 -21.35
N ARG A 7 24.50 -1.06 -21.77
CA ARG A 7 25.36 -2.22 -21.44
C ARG A 7 26.82 -2.01 -21.80
N ASP A 8 27.10 -1.54 -23.03
CA ASP A 8 28.47 -1.41 -23.52
C ASP A 8 29.27 -0.35 -22.76
N LEU A 9 28.61 0.72 -22.32
CA LEU A 9 29.22 1.73 -21.47
C LEU A 9 29.59 1.16 -20.10
N LEU A 10 28.67 0.42 -19.47
CA LEU A 10 28.93 -0.21 -18.17
C LEU A 10 29.99 -1.31 -18.25
N ALA A 11 30.02 -2.10 -19.32
CA ALA A 11 31.01 -3.16 -19.51
C ALA A 11 32.43 -2.60 -19.64
N ARG A 12 32.63 -1.59 -20.50
CA ARG A 12 33.93 -0.92 -20.66
C ARG A 12 34.37 -0.22 -19.38
N ALA A 13 33.47 0.55 -18.75
CA ALA A 13 33.80 1.25 -17.52
C ALA A 13 34.11 0.27 -16.39
N ALA A 14 33.40 -0.86 -16.29
CA ALA A 14 33.64 -1.87 -15.26
C ALA A 14 34.98 -2.61 -15.45
N SER A 15 35.41 -2.93 -16.68
CA SER A 15 36.71 -3.57 -16.90
C SER A 15 37.89 -2.70 -16.48
N GLU A 16 37.72 -1.37 -16.48
CA GLU A 16 38.73 -0.41 -16.07
C GLU A 16 38.59 0.07 -14.62
N SER A 17 37.53 -0.36 -13.92
CA SER A 17 37.26 0.06 -12.55
C SER A 17 37.77 -0.95 -11.53
N GLY A 18 38.33 -0.46 -10.43
CA GLY A 18 38.73 -1.30 -9.29
C GLY A 18 37.63 -1.50 -8.25
N SER A 19 36.57 -0.69 -8.27
CA SER A 19 35.48 -0.74 -7.29
C SER A 19 34.18 -0.16 -7.88
N LEU A 20 33.06 -0.36 -7.17
CA LEU A 20 31.81 0.31 -7.53
C LEU A 20 31.89 1.85 -7.41
N VAL A 21 32.70 2.36 -6.48
CA VAL A 21 32.85 3.80 -6.27
C VAL A 21 33.70 4.42 -7.38
N ASP A 22 34.79 3.76 -7.77
CA ASP A 22 35.61 4.14 -8.94
C ASP A 22 34.79 4.12 -10.23
N LEU A 23 33.97 3.09 -10.42
CA LEU A 23 33.05 3.02 -11.54
C LEU A 23 32.09 4.23 -11.58
N LEU A 24 31.53 4.64 -10.44
CA LEU A 24 30.69 5.85 -10.40
C LEU A 24 31.47 7.11 -10.78
N ARG A 25 32.75 7.25 -10.36
CA ARG A 25 33.60 8.38 -10.76
C ARG A 25 33.80 8.39 -12.28
N ARG A 26 34.15 7.26 -12.87
CA ARG A 26 34.36 7.10 -14.32
C ARG A 26 33.10 7.37 -15.14
N LEU A 27 31.93 7.01 -14.61
CA LEU A 27 30.64 7.29 -15.23
C LEU A 27 30.18 8.75 -15.06
N GLY A 28 30.93 9.59 -14.32
CA GLY A 28 30.49 10.94 -13.95
C GLY A 28 29.22 10.95 -13.10
N ALA A 29 28.92 9.84 -12.42
CA ALA A 29 27.69 9.65 -11.65
C ALA A 29 27.83 10.25 -10.24
N PRO A 30 26.74 10.75 -9.62
CA PRO A 30 26.80 11.24 -8.25
C PRO A 30 27.24 10.15 -7.27
N LEU A 31 28.27 10.42 -6.47
CA LEU A 31 28.76 9.49 -5.42
C LEU A 31 27.73 9.40 -4.29
N GLY A 32 26.91 8.36 -4.34
CA GLY A 32 25.80 8.19 -3.41
C GLY A 32 25.16 6.82 -3.46
N SER A 33 24.49 6.47 -2.36
CA SER A 33 23.86 5.15 -2.19
C SER A 33 22.77 4.85 -3.24
N ARG A 34 22.09 5.86 -3.77
CA ARG A 34 21.11 5.69 -4.86
C ARG A 34 21.79 5.34 -6.18
N SER A 35 22.79 6.11 -6.60
CA SER A 35 23.55 5.87 -7.83
C SER A 35 24.27 4.53 -7.78
N LEU A 36 24.91 4.22 -6.65
CA LEU A 36 25.60 2.95 -6.41
C LEU A 36 24.64 1.77 -6.53
N ARG A 37 23.46 1.85 -5.90
CA ARG A 37 22.42 0.82 -6.00
C ARG A 37 21.91 0.65 -7.43
N TYR A 38 21.66 1.77 -8.12
CA TYR A 38 21.17 1.74 -9.50
C TYR A 38 22.19 1.07 -10.42
N VAL A 39 23.45 1.52 -10.41
CA VAL A 39 24.53 0.96 -11.23
C VAL A 39 24.77 -0.52 -10.90
N ARG A 40 24.81 -0.90 -9.61
CA ARG A 40 24.91 -2.30 -9.18
C ARG A 40 23.77 -3.16 -9.74
N SER A 41 22.53 -2.68 -9.68
CA SER A 41 21.38 -3.38 -10.25
C SER A 41 21.48 -3.51 -11.78
N ARG A 42 22.06 -2.52 -12.48
CA ARG A 42 22.25 -2.56 -13.93
C ARG A 42 23.37 -3.51 -14.33
N LEU A 43 24.48 -3.54 -13.61
CA LEU A 43 25.57 -4.50 -13.82
C LEU A 43 25.07 -5.94 -13.68
N ALA A 44 24.33 -6.24 -12.61
CA ALA A 44 23.72 -7.55 -12.39
C ALA A 44 22.71 -7.92 -13.49
N HIS A 45 21.87 -6.97 -13.90
CA HIS A 45 20.90 -7.18 -14.98
C HIS A 45 21.59 -7.49 -16.32
N TYR A 46 22.75 -6.90 -16.59
CA TYR A 46 23.50 -7.10 -17.83
C TYR A 46 24.54 -8.21 -17.79
N GLY A 47 24.72 -8.86 -16.63
CA GLY A 47 25.74 -9.89 -16.43
C GLY A 47 27.16 -9.37 -16.65
N VAL A 48 27.45 -8.13 -16.29
CA VAL A 48 28.81 -7.57 -16.38
C VAL A 48 29.64 -8.11 -15.23
N ASP A 49 30.81 -8.67 -15.54
CA ASP A 49 31.73 -9.17 -14.53
C ASP A 49 32.25 -8.02 -13.66
N THR A 50 32.19 -8.24 -12.35
CA THR A 50 32.64 -7.31 -11.30
C THR A 50 33.34 -8.07 -10.18
N SER A 51 33.77 -9.31 -10.44
CA SER A 51 34.45 -10.15 -9.46
C SER A 51 35.78 -9.57 -8.98
N HIS A 52 36.43 -8.76 -9.83
CA HIS A 52 37.67 -8.03 -9.53
C HIS A 52 37.46 -6.76 -8.68
N PHE A 53 36.22 -6.37 -8.37
CA PHE A 53 35.96 -5.16 -7.60
C PHE A 53 36.29 -5.36 -6.12
N VAL A 54 37.07 -4.43 -5.57
CA VAL A 54 37.30 -4.31 -4.12
C VAL A 54 36.18 -3.53 -3.46
N ASP A 55 35.93 -3.80 -2.17
CA ASP A 55 35.01 -3.01 -1.37
C ASP A 55 35.64 -1.64 -1.09
N GLU A 56 34.95 -0.58 -1.50
CA GLU A 56 35.36 0.81 -1.29
C GLU A 56 34.19 1.57 -0.69
N ASP A 57 34.43 2.20 0.45
CA ASP A 57 33.42 3.02 1.10
C ASP A 57 33.08 4.26 0.26
N LEU A 58 31.79 4.60 0.24
CA LEU A 58 31.38 5.89 -0.31
C LEU A 58 32.02 7.02 0.51
N PRO A 59 32.48 8.10 -0.14
CA PRO A 59 33.09 9.22 0.58
C PRO A 59 32.09 9.77 1.61
N PRO A 60 32.57 10.13 2.81
CA PRO A 60 31.72 10.64 3.87
C PRO A 60 31.02 11.92 3.40
N ARG A 61 29.70 11.96 3.55
CA ARG A 61 28.93 13.17 3.25
C ARG A 61 29.02 14.13 4.43
N ALA A 62 29.43 15.37 4.15
CA ALA A 62 29.37 16.45 5.13
C ALA A 62 27.93 16.57 5.68
N ARG A 63 27.79 16.49 7.01
CA ARG A 63 26.49 16.67 7.67
C ARG A 63 26.10 18.14 7.53
N ARG A 64 25.04 18.41 6.76
CA ARG A 64 24.46 19.76 6.66
C ARG A 64 23.38 19.94 7.74
N ALA A 65 23.60 20.89 8.64
CA ALA A 65 22.58 21.36 9.56
C ALA A 65 21.77 22.48 8.89
N TYR A 66 20.47 22.52 9.19
CA TYR A 66 19.57 23.59 8.74
C TYR A 66 18.95 24.25 9.97
N PRO A 67 19.68 25.14 10.65
CA PRO A 67 19.16 25.87 11.80
C PRO A 67 17.99 26.78 11.38
N ARG A 68 17.17 27.20 12.35
CA ARG A 68 15.95 27.97 12.08
C ARG A 68 16.27 29.30 11.41
N GLU A 69 17.34 29.95 11.86
CA GLU A 69 17.81 31.26 11.43
C GLU A 69 18.16 31.23 9.94
N LEU A 70 18.96 30.24 9.52
CA LEU A 70 19.35 30.04 8.13
C LEU A 70 18.13 29.81 7.21
N LEU A 71 17.18 28.98 7.66
CA LEU A 71 15.99 28.70 6.88
C LEU A 71 15.04 29.90 6.80
N ALA A 72 14.93 30.70 7.86
CA ALA A 72 14.11 31.90 7.89
C ALA A 72 14.70 33.00 6.99
N GLU A 73 16.01 33.20 7.03
CA GLU A 73 16.72 34.13 6.14
C GLU A 73 16.57 33.72 4.68
N ALA A 74 16.79 32.45 4.37
CA ALA A 74 16.63 31.92 3.01
C ALA A 74 15.18 32.08 2.51
N ALA A 75 14.19 31.85 3.37
CA ALA A 75 12.79 32.05 3.03
C ALA A 75 12.47 33.53 2.77
N ALA A 76 12.95 34.45 3.61
CA ALA A 76 12.71 35.88 3.45
C ALA A 76 13.31 36.45 2.15
N ARG A 77 14.45 35.92 1.69
CA ARG A 77 15.11 36.36 0.44
C ARG A 77 14.63 35.69 -0.83
N SER A 78 13.66 34.78 -0.73
CA SER A 78 13.19 34.00 -1.88
C SER A 78 11.72 34.21 -2.14
N GLN A 79 11.30 34.09 -3.40
CA GLN A 79 9.91 34.08 -3.84
C GLN A 79 9.47 32.68 -4.29
N SER A 80 10.33 31.67 -4.16
CA SER A 80 10.01 30.28 -4.46
C SER A 80 10.90 29.31 -3.70
N ILE A 81 10.46 28.05 -3.58
CA ILE A 81 11.30 26.99 -2.99
C ILE A 81 12.54 26.73 -3.86
N ARG A 82 12.43 26.88 -5.18
CA ARG A 82 13.56 26.67 -6.10
C ARG A 82 14.65 27.71 -5.86
N GLU A 83 14.26 28.98 -5.79
CA GLU A 83 15.15 30.10 -5.49
C GLU A 83 15.78 29.97 -4.11
N MET A 84 14.98 29.59 -3.11
CA MET A 84 15.48 29.30 -1.76
C MET A 84 16.53 28.19 -1.75
N PHE A 85 16.37 27.16 -2.59
CA PHE A 85 17.38 26.11 -2.72
C PHE A 85 18.64 26.59 -3.43
N THR A 86 18.49 27.43 -4.45
CA THR A 86 19.63 28.11 -5.08
C THR A 86 20.38 28.94 -4.04
N TYR A 87 19.68 29.70 -3.19
CA TYR A 87 20.27 30.47 -2.10
C TYR A 87 21.00 29.60 -1.07
N LEU A 88 20.42 28.45 -0.70
CA LEU A 88 21.04 27.47 0.21
C LEU A 88 22.17 26.63 -0.44
N GLY A 89 22.55 26.92 -1.70
CA GLY A 89 23.57 26.15 -2.42
C GLY A 89 23.17 24.69 -2.65
N LEU A 90 21.88 24.44 -2.87
CA LEU A 90 21.31 23.12 -3.13
C LEU A 90 20.91 22.98 -4.60
N PRO A 91 21.41 21.95 -5.31
CA PRO A 91 21.06 21.73 -6.70
C PRO A 91 19.57 21.34 -6.82
N PRO A 92 18.83 21.83 -7.84
CA PRO A 92 17.38 21.60 -7.97
C PRO A 92 16.97 20.13 -8.12
N THR A 93 17.85 19.28 -8.65
CA THR A 93 17.58 17.88 -9.02
C THR A 93 17.74 16.89 -7.88
N ASP A 94 18.65 17.18 -6.94
CA ASP A 94 18.98 16.30 -5.79
C ASP A 94 18.66 16.96 -4.44
N SER A 95 17.90 18.06 -4.46
CA SER A 95 17.62 18.82 -3.25
C SER A 95 16.75 18.02 -2.25
N PRO A 96 17.04 18.08 -0.94
CA PRO A 96 16.25 17.46 0.14
C PRO A 96 14.89 18.16 0.35
N TYR A 97 14.11 18.32 -0.72
CA TYR A 97 12.88 19.13 -0.76
C TYR A 97 11.91 18.78 0.36
N GLY A 98 11.58 17.49 0.46
CA GLY A 98 10.61 17.02 1.45
C GLY A 98 11.10 17.17 2.90
N TYR A 99 12.41 17.10 3.13
CA TYR A 99 12.99 17.25 4.46
C TYR A 99 13.01 18.71 4.91
N LEU A 100 13.52 19.60 4.06
CA LEU A 100 13.59 21.04 4.38
C LEU A 100 12.22 21.64 4.57
N ARG A 101 11.26 21.26 3.73
CA ARG A 101 9.87 21.67 3.89
C ARG A 101 9.29 21.29 5.24
N LYS A 102 9.34 19.99 5.60
CA LYS A 102 8.85 19.52 6.91
C LYS A 102 9.54 20.22 8.08
N ARG A 103 10.83 20.56 7.91
CA ARG A 103 11.60 21.27 8.93
C ARG A 103 11.15 22.72 9.05
N MET A 104 10.91 23.43 7.95
CA MET A 104 10.33 24.78 7.96
C MET A 104 8.93 24.80 8.58
N ASP A 105 8.07 23.84 8.23
CA ASP A 105 6.73 23.69 8.81
C ASP A 105 6.80 23.51 10.33
N ARG A 106 7.68 22.62 10.82
CA ARG A 106 7.89 22.39 12.26
C ARG A 106 8.46 23.61 13.00
N LEU A 107 9.25 24.42 12.31
CA LEU A 107 9.89 25.61 12.87
C LEU A 107 9.03 26.89 12.74
N GLY A 108 7.85 26.78 12.11
CA GLY A 108 6.92 27.89 11.92
C GLY A 108 7.49 28.99 11.02
N ILE A 109 8.29 28.64 10.02
CA ILE A 109 8.88 29.63 9.09
C ILE A 109 7.83 30.00 8.05
N ASP A 110 7.52 31.29 7.92
CA ASP A 110 6.58 31.77 6.91
C ASP A 110 7.15 31.65 5.49
N THR A 111 6.40 30.97 4.63
CA THR A 111 6.69 30.83 3.19
C THR A 111 5.46 31.16 2.36
N SER A 112 4.51 31.94 2.91
CA SER A 112 3.24 32.28 2.26
C SER A 112 3.42 33.13 1.00
N HIS A 113 4.49 33.93 0.94
CA HIS A 113 4.87 34.78 -0.18
C HIS A 113 5.46 34.01 -1.38
N PHE A 114 5.73 32.70 -1.26
CA PHE A 114 6.28 31.92 -2.36
C PHE A 114 5.27 31.78 -3.52
N THR A 115 5.56 32.45 -4.64
CA THR A 115 4.68 32.58 -5.81
C THR A 115 4.72 31.38 -6.75
N SER A 116 5.80 30.60 -6.73
CA SER A 116 5.95 29.40 -7.58
C SER A 116 6.31 28.15 -6.77
N GLY A 117 5.44 27.15 -6.89
CA GLY A 117 5.52 25.87 -6.18
C GLY A 117 4.13 25.34 -5.87
N ARG A 118 3.97 24.02 -5.75
CA ARG A 118 2.73 23.43 -5.23
C ARG A 118 2.52 23.99 -3.82
N ARG A 119 1.62 24.97 -3.66
CA ARG A 119 1.12 25.43 -2.37
C ARG A 119 0.65 24.19 -1.60
N TYR A 120 1.41 23.77 -0.59
CA TYR A 120 0.82 23.00 0.50
C TYR A 120 0.52 24.02 1.58
N GLY A 121 -0.63 23.90 2.22
CA GLY A 121 -1.02 24.76 3.32
C GLY A 121 -2.18 25.67 2.94
N THR A 122 -2.09 26.41 1.83
CA THR A 122 -3.24 27.21 1.36
C THR A 122 -4.27 26.28 0.70
N PRO A 123 -5.50 26.22 1.22
CA PRO A 123 -6.55 25.47 0.56
C PRO A 123 -6.76 26.00 -0.85
N SER A 124 -6.87 25.09 -1.82
CA SER A 124 -7.03 25.45 -3.22
C SER A 124 -8.48 25.76 -3.56
N THR A 125 -9.43 25.25 -2.78
CA THR A 125 -10.86 25.53 -2.93
C THR A 125 -11.28 26.59 -1.90
N PRO A 126 -12.03 27.62 -2.31
CA PRO A 126 -12.62 28.58 -1.38
C PRO A 126 -13.45 27.88 -0.31
N ARG A 127 -13.30 28.30 0.96
CA ARG A 127 -13.97 27.67 2.11
C ARG A 127 -15.49 27.58 1.91
N ALA A 128 -16.11 28.64 1.38
CA ALA A 128 -17.56 28.71 1.18
C ALA A 128 -18.04 27.62 0.20
N ASP A 129 -17.37 27.47 -0.93
CA ASP A 129 -17.72 26.46 -1.95
C ASP A 129 -17.52 25.05 -1.41
N LEU A 130 -16.40 24.81 -0.72
CA LEU A 130 -16.10 23.51 -0.15
C LEU A 130 -17.09 23.14 0.97
N SER A 131 -17.44 24.08 1.84
CA SER A 131 -18.44 23.89 2.89
C SER A 131 -19.80 23.51 2.32
N ARG A 132 -20.26 24.22 1.28
CA ARG A 132 -21.52 23.90 0.59
C ARG A 132 -21.49 22.51 -0.05
N ALA A 133 -20.38 22.17 -0.72
CA ALA A 133 -20.20 20.87 -1.37
C ALA A 133 -20.17 19.70 -0.37
N VAL A 134 -19.50 19.89 0.78
CA VAL A 134 -19.45 18.89 1.88
C VAL A 134 -20.82 18.69 2.50
N ALA A 135 -21.56 19.77 2.78
CA ALA A 135 -22.91 19.69 3.35
C ALA A 135 -23.90 18.98 2.41
N ALA A 136 -23.79 19.20 1.09
CA ALA A 136 -24.67 18.61 0.09
C ALA A 136 -24.32 17.16 -0.31
N SER A 137 -23.24 16.57 0.24
CA SER A 137 -22.71 15.28 -0.20
C SER A 137 -22.58 14.27 0.95
N HIS A 138 -22.77 12.99 0.66
CA HIS A 138 -22.50 11.88 1.60
C HIS A 138 -21.22 11.10 1.28
N SER A 139 -20.38 11.62 0.39
CA SER A 139 -19.09 11.01 0.04
C SER A 139 -18.14 12.02 -0.60
N LEU A 140 -16.84 11.76 -0.51
CA LEU A 140 -15.81 12.58 -1.16
C LEU A 140 -15.96 12.62 -2.70
N ALA A 141 -16.52 11.56 -3.30
CA ALA A 141 -16.85 11.56 -4.73
C ALA A 141 -18.02 12.52 -5.04
N GLY A 142 -19.02 12.58 -4.16
CA GLY A 142 -20.10 13.57 -4.23
C GLY A 142 -19.55 15.00 -4.14
N VAL A 143 -18.65 15.26 -3.19
CA VAL A 143 -18.00 16.57 -3.03
C VAL A 143 -17.26 16.96 -4.31
N LEU A 144 -16.48 16.03 -4.89
CA LEU A 144 -15.77 16.30 -6.15
C LEU A 144 -16.75 16.67 -7.27
N ARG A 145 -17.86 15.94 -7.44
CA ARG A 145 -18.88 16.26 -8.45
C ARG A 145 -19.56 17.61 -8.20
N ALA A 146 -19.89 17.93 -6.96
CA ALA A 146 -20.48 19.21 -6.58
C ALA A 146 -19.54 20.41 -6.84
N LEU A 147 -18.22 20.16 -6.84
CA LEU A 147 -17.18 21.14 -7.20
C LEU A 147 -16.84 21.14 -8.70
N GLY A 148 -17.54 20.37 -9.55
CA GLY A 148 -17.23 20.24 -10.97
C GLY A 148 -15.92 19.49 -11.25
N LEU A 149 -15.39 18.76 -10.28
CA LEU A 149 -14.14 18.00 -10.39
C LEU A 149 -14.44 16.53 -10.72
N SER A 150 -13.55 15.92 -11.52
CA SER A 150 -13.60 14.49 -11.79
C SER A 150 -13.35 13.67 -10.51
N ASP A 151 -14.26 12.77 -10.18
CA ASP A 151 -14.16 11.87 -9.03
C ASP A 151 -13.13 10.73 -9.22
N LYS A 152 -12.70 10.49 -10.46
CA LYS A 152 -11.65 9.53 -10.83
C LYS A 152 -10.23 10.11 -10.66
N ASN A 153 -10.10 11.41 -10.42
CA ASN A 153 -8.80 12.06 -10.26
C ASN A 153 -8.30 11.97 -8.80
N ASN A 154 -7.32 11.09 -8.56
CA ASN A 154 -6.70 10.91 -7.24
C ASN A 154 -6.04 12.17 -6.69
N ALA A 155 -5.47 13.02 -7.55
CA ALA A 155 -4.85 14.28 -7.13
C ALA A 155 -5.89 15.32 -6.68
N ALA A 156 -7.03 15.39 -7.38
CA ALA A 156 -8.16 16.23 -6.97
C ALA A 156 -8.75 15.73 -5.64
N ARG A 157 -8.93 14.42 -5.50
CA ARG A 157 -9.39 13.79 -4.26
C ARG A 157 -8.49 14.10 -3.07
N ALA A 158 -7.18 13.95 -3.23
CA ALA A 158 -6.20 14.24 -2.18
C ALA A 158 -6.16 15.74 -1.83
N ARG A 159 -6.40 16.62 -2.79
CA ARG A 159 -6.50 18.07 -2.57
C ARG A 159 -7.74 18.42 -1.75
N VAL A 160 -8.92 18.01 -2.19
CA VAL A 160 -10.18 18.28 -1.48
C VAL A 160 -10.13 17.74 -0.06
N LYS A 161 -9.58 16.53 0.14
CA LYS A 161 -9.40 15.98 1.49
C LYS A 161 -8.53 16.88 2.37
N ARG A 162 -7.37 17.34 1.87
CA ARG A 162 -6.50 18.26 2.61
C ARG A 162 -7.21 19.57 2.94
N ASP A 163 -7.99 20.12 2.00
CA ASP A 163 -8.70 21.38 2.21
C ASP A 163 -9.82 21.21 3.25
N ILE A 164 -10.54 20.07 3.25
CA ILE A 164 -11.51 19.71 4.30
C ILE A 164 -10.84 19.65 5.67
N ASP A 165 -9.73 18.92 5.77
CA ASP A 165 -8.96 18.77 7.01
C ASP A 165 -8.44 20.13 7.50
N ALA A 166 -7.93 20.98 6.59
CA ALA A 166 -7.39 22.30 6.90
C ALA A 166 -8.46 23.29 7.40
N TYR A 167 -9.68 23.21 6.88
CA TYR A 167 -10.79 24.04 7.34
C TYR A 167 -11.56 23.46 8.54
N GLY A 168 -11.28 22.21 8.91
CA GLY A 168 -11.99 21.49 9.97
C GLY A 168 -13.48 21.27 9.65
N LEU A 169 -13.80 20.92 8.39
CA LEU A 169 -15.20 20.70 7.99
C LEU A 169 -15.70 19.31 8.44
N PRO A 170 -16.91 19.21 9.01
CA PRO A 170 -17.49 17.94 9.45
C PRO A 170 -17.76 17.01 8.27
N VAL A 171 -17.43 15.72 8.43
CA VAL A 171 -17.60 14.67 7.40
C VAL A 171 -18.18 13.38 7.98
N GLU A 172 -18.75 13.43 9.18
CA GLU A 172 -19.31 12.28 9.91
C GLU A 172 -20.49 11.67 9.16
N HIS A 173 -21.24 12.48 8.40
CA HIS A 173 -22.35 12.04 7.55
C HIS A 173 -21.90 11.34 6.26
N PHE A 174 -20.59 11.22 6.02
CA PHE A 174 -20.09 10.47 4.87
C PHE A 174 -20.20 8.97 5.14
N THR A 175 -20.93 8.27 4.27
CA THR A 175 -21.22 6.84 4.45
C THR A 175 -20.06 5.93 4.03
N GLY A 176 -19.14 6.44 3.20
CA GLY A 176 -17.93 5.74 2.77
C GLY A 176 -18.20 4.35 2.16
N GLN A 177 -17.45 3.34 2.60
CA GLN A 177 -17.67 1.93 2.22
C GLN A 177 -18.92 1.32 2.88
N GLY A 178 -19.62 2.09 3.71
CA GLY A 178 -20.82 1.70 4.43
C GLY A 178 -22.12 1.79 3.60
N HIS A 179 -22.11 2.44 2.43
CA HIS A 179 -23.31 2.60 1.59
C HIS A 179 -23.94 1.25 1.16
N SER A 180 -23.16 0.17 1.14
CA SER A 180 -23.63 -1.19 0.83
C SER A 180 -23.77 -2.07 2.08
N ARG A 181 -23.69 -1.52 3.29
CA ARG A 181 -23.89 -2.31 4.52
C ARG A 181 -25.35 -2.77 4.59
N GLY A 182 -25.54 -4.06 4.78
CA GLY A 182 -26.87 -4.69 4.83
C GLY A 182 -27.44 -5.06 3.46
N THR A 183 -26.91 -4.53 2.36
CA THR A 183 -27.33 -4.96 1.02
C THR A 183 -26.57 -6.22 0.59
N ARG A 184 -27.30 -7.18 0.01
CA ARG A 184 -26.72 -8.39 -0.58
C ARG A 184 -26.36 -8.07 -2.03
N SER A 185 -25.16 -8.48 -2.47
CA SER A 185 -24.79 -8.38 -3.88
C SER A 185 -25.80 -9.14 -4.75
N PRO A 186 -26.32 -8.56 -5.84
CA PRO A 186 -27.20 -9.27 -6.77
C PRO A 186 -26.55 -10.52 -7.36
N ASN A 187 -25.22 -10.51 -7.51
CA ASN A 187 -24.44 -11.63 -8.05
C ASN A 187 -24.06 -12.66 -6.95
N ARG A 188 -24.63 -12.56 -5.75
CA ARG A 188 -24.35 -13.49 -4.66
C ARG A 188 -25.03 -14.84 -4.95
N ARG A 189 -24.22 -15.87 -5.16
CA ARG A 189 -24.71 -17.25 -5.26
C ARG A 189 -25.47 -17.69 -4.01
N SER A 190 -26.59 -18.37 -4.21
CA SER A 190 -27.43 -18.90 -3.14
C SER A 190 -26.75 -20.06 -2.41
N ALA A 191 -27.32 -20.44 -1.25
CA ALA A 191 -26.86 -21.62 -0.52
C ALA A 191 -27.01 -22.89 -1.38
N ALA A 192 -28.15 -23.06 -2.05
CA ALA A 192 -28.41 -24.20 -2.93
C ALA A 192 -27.43 -24.30 -4.10
N GLU A 193 -27.06 -23.18 -4.72
CA GLU A 193 -26.05 -23.18 -5.79
C GLU A 193 -24.64 -23.52 -5.29
N THR A 194 -24.36 -23.20 -4.02
CA THR A 194 -23.05 -23.41 -3.40
C THR A 194 -22.91 -24.81 -2.83
N LEU A 195 -23.94 -25.31 -2.17
CA LEU A 195 -23.96 -26.58 -1.44
C LEU A 195 -24.44 -27.73 -2.32
N ARG A 196 -23.67 -28.00 -3.38
CA ARG A 196 -23.92 -29.06 -4.34
C ARG A 196 -22.65 -29.84 -4.65
N ARG A 197 -22.81 -31.02 -5.23
CA ARG A 197 -21.69 -31.76 -5.80
C ARG A 197 -21.17 -31.06 -7.06
N LEU A 198 -19.86 -30.87 -7.15
CA LEU A 198 -19.19 -30.29 -8.32
C LEU A 198 -18.75 -31.39 -9.28
N ALA A 199 -18.70 -31.08 -10.57
CA ALA A 199 -18.21 -32.01 -11.58
C ALA A 199 -16.71 -32.30 -11.37
N PRO A 200 -16.24 -33.52 -11.69
CA PRO A 200 -14.81 -33.83 -11.70
C PRO A 200 -14.01 -32.80 -12.51
N GLY A 201 -12.82 -32.43 -12.02
CA GLY A 201 -11.97 -31.40 -12.65
C GLY A 201 -12.33 -29.95 -12.29
N THR A 202 -13.45 -29.70 -11.60
CA THR A 202 -13.79 -28.35 -11.11
C THR A 202 -12.85 -27.93 -9.96
N PRO A 203 -12.40 -26.66 -9.89
CA PRO A 203 -11.68 -26.15 -8.73
C PRO A 203 -12.49 -26.29 -7.43
N ARG A 204 -11.82 -26.62 -6.32
CA ARG A 204 -12.45 -26.73 -5.00
C ARG A 204 -13.17 -25.42 -4.63
N ALA A 205 -14.36 -25.54 -4.04
CA ALA A 205 -15.07 -24.40 -3.49
C ALA A 205 -14.25 -23.72 -2.38
N LYS A 206 -14.15 -22.39 -2.43
CA LYS A 206 -13.49 -21.61 -1.36
C LYS A 206 -14.26 -21.77 -0.05
N THR A 207 -13.56 -22.06 1.05
CA THR A 207 -14.16 -22.27 2.39
C THR A 207 -15.06 -21.11 2.83
N ALA A 208 -14.69 -19.87 2.52
CA ALA A 208 -15.52 -18.70 2.83
C ALA A 208 -16.91 -18.73 2.16
N ARG A 209 -17.04 -19.35 0.97
CA ARG A 209 -18.33 -19.53 0.31
C ARG A 209 -19.16 -20.63 0.97
N LEU A 210 -18.51 -21.74 1.35
CA LEU A 210 -19.17 -22.84 2.05
C LEU A 210 -19.68 -22.38 3.43
N ARG A 211 -18.83 -21.72 4.23
CA ARG A 211 -19.19 -21.15 5.53
C ARG A 211 -20.42 -20.26 5.42
N ARG A 212 -20.36 -19.27 4.51
CA ARG A 212 -21.49 -18.38 4.24
C ARG A 212 -22.77 -19.12 3.85
N ALA A 213 -22.67 -20.14 3.00
CA ALA A 213 -23.84 -20.90 2.56
C ALA A 213 -24.43 -21.76 3.69
N LEU A 214 -23.60 -22.28 4.60
CA LEU A 214 -24.05 -22.96 5.81
C LEU A 214 -24.72 -21.96 6.78
N ASP A 215 -24.15 -20.77 6.93
CA ASP A 215 -24.73 -19.69 7.74
C ASP A 215 -26.10 -19.25 7.19
N ASP A 216 -26.24 -19.15 5.85
CA ASP A 216 -27.51 -18.85 5.18
C ASP A 216 -28.60 -19.92 5.45
N LEU A 217 -28.21 -21.16 5.77
CA LEU A 217 -29.11 -22.25 6.17
C LEU A 217 -29.29 -22.36 7.69
N GLY A 218 -28.72 -21.45 8.48
CA GLY A 218 -28.82 -21.46 9.94
C GLY A 218 -28.09 -22.64 10.60
N VAL A 219 -27.06 -23.20 9.95
CA VAL A 219 -26.29 -24.30 10.53
C VAL A 219 -25.54 -23.80 11.78
N PRO A 220 -25.72 -24.42 12.95
CA PRO A 220 -25.03 -24.01 14.17
C PRO A 220 -23.52 -24.03 13.97
N HIS A 221 -22.85 -22.93 14.34
CA HIS A 221 -21.40 -22.81 14.25
C HIS A 221 -20.73 -23.43 15.48
N ALA A 222 -20.94 -24.73 15.66
CA ALA A 222 -20.41 -25.55 16.74
C ALA A 222 -19.81 -26.86 16.19
N CYS A 223 -18.79 -27.38 16.88
CA CYS A 223 -18.21 -28.67 16.58
C CYS A 223 -19.27 -29.76 16.77
N VAL A 224 -19.55 -30.56 15.74
CA VAL A 224 -20.55 -31.64 15.84
C VAL A 224 -20.13 -32.78 16.78
N THR A 225 -18.84 -32.90 17.09
CA THR A 225 -18.31 -33.98 17.95
C THR A 225 -18.32 -33.58 19.42
N CYS A 226 -17.78 -32.41 19.77
CA CYS A 226 -17.59 -32.01 21.17
C CYS A 226 -18.44 -30.79 21.59
N GLY A 227 -19.24 -30.23 20.69
CA GLY A 227 -20.09 -29.06 20.97
C GLY A 227 -19.34 -27.73 21.14
N THR A 228 -18.01 -27.70 21.03
CA THR A 228 -17.24 -26.46 21.14
C THR A 228 -17.69 -25.45 20.08
N GLY A 229 -18.05 -24.25 20.52
CA GLY A 229 -18.47 -23.15 19.66
C GLY A 229 -17.32 -22.44 18.95
N ASP A 230 -17.55 -21.21 18.52
CA ASP A 230 -16.58 -20.36 17.82
C ASP A 230 -15.72 -19.50 18.76
N THR A 231 -15.75 -19.80 20.07
CA THR A 231 -15.02 -19.09 21.10
C THR A 231 -14.27 -20.08 22.00
N TRP A 232 -12.98 -19.83 22.22
CA TRP A 232 -12.10 -20.63 23.06
C TRP A 232 -11.19 -19.70 23.89
N HIS A 233 -11.22 -19.84 25.22
CA HIS A 233 -10.55 -18.93 26.16
C HIS A 233 -10.79 -17.44 25.87
N GLY A 234 -12.05 -17.06 25.61
CA GLY A 234 -12.42 -15.66 25.30
C GLY A 234 -11.90 -15.13 23.97
N ARG A 235 -11.26 -15.97 23.14
CA ARG A 235 -10.79 -15.62 21.80
C ARG A 235 -11.57 -16.40 20.76
N ARG A 236 -11.67 -15.84 19.55
CA ARG A 236 -12.35 -16.49 18.43
C ARG A 236 -11.63 -17.78 18.03
N LEU A 237 -12.35 -18.89 18.04
CA LEU A 237 -11.94 -20.17 17.47
C LEU A 237 -12.53 -20.32 16.07
N VAL A 238 -11.68 -20.60 15.10
CA VAL A 238 -12.14 -20.90 13.74
C VAL A 238 -12.48 -22.38 13.66
N LEU A 239 -13.77 -22.70 13.58
CA LEU A 239 -14.20 -24.06 13.24
C LEU A 239 -13.92 -24.37 11.77
N GLU A 240 -13.46 -25.59 11.53
CA GLU A 240 -13.10 -26.11 10.23
C GLU A 240 -14.32 -26.80 9.60
N ILE A 241 -14.42 -26.72 8.27
CA ILE A 241 -15.47 -27.43 7.51
C ILE A 241 -14.84 -28.73 7.01
N ASP A 242 -15.33 -29.84 7.55
CA ASP A 242 -14.95 -31.19 7.14
C ASP A 242 -15.98 -31.79 6.19
N HIS A 243 -15.49 -32.57 5.23
CA HIS A 243 -16.27 -33.37 4.30
C HIS A 243 -16.34 -34.79 4.86
N ILE A 244 -17.53 -35.26 5.25
CA ILE A 244 -17.72 -36.55 5.94
C ILE A 244 -17.13 -37.70 5.10
N ASN A 245 -17.35 -37.68 3.79
CA ASN A 245 -16.81 -38.68 2.86
C ASN A 245 -15.38 -38.40 2.35
N GLY A 246 -14.76 -37.28 2.75
CA GLY A 246 -13.44 -36.86 2.27
C GLY A 246 -13.40 -36.32 0.83
N ASP A 247 -14.50 -36.35 0.08
CA ASP A 247 -14.59 -35.81 -1.28
C ASP A 247 -14.75 -34.29 -1.24
N ARG A 248 -13.65 -33.57 -1.49
CA ARG A 248 -13.59 -32.10 -1.57
C ARG A 248 -14.52 -31.47 -2.63
N LEU A 249 -15.06 -32.24 -3.57
CA LEU A 249 -16.01 -31.78 -4.58
C LEU A 249 -17.47 -31.97 -4.16
N ASP A 250 -17.72 -32.77 -3.14
CA ASP A 250 -19.06 -33.03 -2.62
C ASP A 250 -19.45 -32.02 -1.54
N ASN A 251 -19.86 -30.82 -1.95
CA ASN A 251 -20.24 -29.75 -1.03
C ASN A 251 -21.71 -29.81 -0.59
N ARG A 252 -22.40 -30.93 -0.80
CA ARG A 252 -23.79 -31.07 -0.36
C ARG A 252 -23.89 -30.89 1.16
N ARG A 253 -24.97 -30.26 1.62
CA ARG A 253 -25.13 -29.86 3.03
C ARG A 253 -24.95 -31.05 3.99
N GLU A 254 -25.53 -32.19 3.65
CA GLU A 254 -25.48 -33.44 4.41
C GLU A 254 -24.06 -34.01 4.53
N ASN A 255 -23.15 -33.66 3.61
CA ASN A 255 -21.76 -34.11 3.63
C ASN A 255 -20.81 -33.13 4.34
N LEU A 256 -21.28 -31.94 4.72
CA LEU A 256 -20.47 -30.92 5.40
C LEU A 256 -20.79 -30.86 6.88
N ARG A 257 -19.75 -30.75 7.72
CA ARG A 257 -19.87 -30.53 9.16
C ARG A 257 -18.83 -29.54 9.68
N TYR A 258 -19.16 -28.84 10.75
CA TYR A 258 -18.19 -28.04 11.49
C TYR A 258 -17.49 -28.92 12.53
N LEU A 259 -16.17 -28.83 12.60
CA LEU A 259 -15.34 -29.45 13.62
C LEU A 259 -14.39 -28.42 14.21
N CYS A 260 -14.09 -28.51 15.51
CA CYS A 260 -12.97 -27.78 16.07
C CYS A 260 -11.65 -28.40 15.59
N PRO A 261 -10.54 -27.65 15.58
CA PRO A 261 -9.25 -28.17 15.09
C PRO A 261 -8.81 -29.47 15.75
N SER A 262 -9.09 -29.63 17.06
CA SER A 262 -8.75 -30.85 17.80
C SER A 262 -9.57 -32.05 17.36
N CYS A 263 -10.90 -31.92 17.20
CA CYS A 263 -11.73 -33.02 16.71
C CYS A 263 -11.49 -33.31 15.23
N HIS A 264 -11.22 -32.29 14.41
CA HIS A 264 -10.91 -32.48 13.00
C HIS A 264 -9.60 -33.25 12.82
N SER A 265 -8.58 -32.98 13.64
CA SER A 265 -7.31 -33.73 13.59
C SER A 265 -7.44 -35.25 13.82
N GLN A 266 -8.56 -35.69 14.40
CA GLN A 266 -8.86 -37.10 14.71
C GLN A 266 -9.72 -37.77 13.62
N THR A 267 -10.14 -37.05 12.57
CA THR A 267 -10.90 -37.67 11.48
C THR A 267 -10.00 -38.48 10.57
N GLN A 268 -10.54 -39.55 9.98
CA GLN A 268 -9.84 -40.36 8.98
C GLN A 268 -9.49 -39.57 7.71
N THR A 269 -10.26 -38.53 7.41
CA THR A 269 -10.12 -37.65 6.25
C THR A 269 -9.10 -36.53 6.47
N PHE A 270 -8.58 -36.37 7.70
CA PHE A 270 -7.69 -35.28 8.05
C PHE A 270 -6.38 -35.35 7.26
N SER A 271 -6.00 -34.21 6.65
CA SER A 271 -4.71 -34.04 5.95
C SER A 271 -4.38 -35.08 4.88
N ASN A 272 -5.39 -35.69 4.23
CA ASN A 272 -5.20 -36.79 3.26
C ASN A 272 -4.43 -38.00 3.82
N ARG A 273 -4.50 -38.27 5.13
CA ARG A 273 -3.86 -39.47 5.70
C ARG A 273 -4.51 -40.72 5.12
N ARG A 274 -3.79 -41.44 4.26
CA ARG A 274 -4.22 -42.72 3.66
C ARG A 274 -4.14 -43.92 4.63
N HIS A 275 -3.73 -43.72 5.88
CA HIS A 275 -3.58 -44.80 6.86
C HIS A 275 -4.16 -44.43 8.22
N LEU A 276 -4.86 -45.40 8.82
CA LEU A 276 -5.33 -45.39 10.21
C LEU A 276 -4.14 -45.07 11.14
N ALA A 277 -4.28 -44.02 11.94
CA ALA A 277 -3.54 -43.96 13.19
C ALA A 277 -4.26 -44.90 14.17
N GLN A 278 -3.52 -45.87 14.72
CA GLN A 278 -3.94 -46.72 15.82
C GLN A 278 -4.30 -45.89 17.05
#